data_AF-A0A2V9Q0D9-F1
#
_entry.id   AF-A0A2V9Q0D9-F1
#
_cell.length_a   1.000
_cell.length_b   1.000
_cell.length_c   1.000
_cell.angle_alpha   90.00
_cell.angle_beta   90.00
_cell.angle_gamma   90.00
#
_symmetry.space_group_name_H-M   'P 1'
#
loop_
_entity.id
_entity.type
_entity.pdbx_description
1 polymer ?
#
loop_
_entity_poly.entity_id
_entity_poly.type
_entity_poly.pdbx_seq_one_letter_code
_entity_poly.pdbx_strand_id
1 'polypeptide(L)'
;DEPIVEAAIDQRRKFFEAKRDNLYQIEIFYCVLLEGARSKTGVGTALARLIRDPEGAITELKSQFTNASMKTLLRTHIEHDLRRLDQHVQAFARQLGDFIEIEILNRQGQFRFFRRLLNYDDWRIAGRPQSEQFLDYQVVNSDIESERDHLRVGDHTVRVLTMKEAITETRPLVLDALLKIPANFYVVTEWTPLPADKARKEVNKRRRHFNMSKTGFVSQMGNDPTKTNPRDVLVDESKQADIENLGDCLRALGDGQSLGDFSLTIVLYGRSRTELDQLGAQFTGVFTNADGNLFAETYNQLNAYFAAVPGNYALNLRQLYLLNTNYADLSFLFTILAGEKTNDHLGTEYLAALETDNSTPYFLNLHNGEVAHTLILGMTGSGKSFLRRYEPQRLPPRQMELSLSA
;
A
#
# COMPACT_ATOMS: atom_id res chain seq x y z
N ASP A 1 20.87 39.04 -13.33
CA ASP A 1 22.20 38.43 -13.24
C ASP A 1 22.92 38.90 -11.98
N GLU A 2 22.57 38.31 -10.83
CA GLU A 2 23.23 38.59 -9.55
C GLU A 2 24.14 37.41 -9.18
N PRO A 3 25.47 37.59 -9.05
CA PRO A 3 26.41 36.52 -8.68
C PRO A 3 26.13 35.91 -7.30
N ILE A 4 25.37 36.61 -6.45
CA ILE A 4 24.92 36.13 -5.15
C ILE A 4 23.86 35.02 -5.32
N VAL A 5 22.99 35.12 -6.33
CA VAL A 5 21.94 34.12 -6.59
C VAL A 5 22.57 32.84 -7.15
N GLU A 6 23.53 32.96 -8.08
CA GLU A 6 24.27 31.80 -8.59
C GLU A 6 25.07 31.10 -7.48
N ALA A 7 25.76 31.84 -6.62
CA ALA A 7 26.47 31.27 -5.47
C ALA A 7 25.53 30.55 -4.50
N ALA A 8 24.32 31.10 -4.28
CA ALA A 8 23.33 30.48 -3.41
C ALA A 8 22.74 29.18 -4.01
N ILE A 9 22.50 29.16 -5.33
CA ILE A 9 22.07 27.96 -6.06
C ILE A 9 23.16 26.88 -6.00
N ASP A 10 24.42 27.23 -6.23
CA ASP A 10 25.54 26.29 -6.19
C ASP A 10 25.76 25.73 -4.77
N GLN A 11 25.63 26.57 -3.75
CA GLN A 11 25.68 26.13 -2.35
C GLN A 11 24.54 25.16 -2.02
N ARG A 12 23.32 25.41 -2.55
CA ARG A 12 22.16 24.52 -2.37
C ARG A 12 22.37 23.19 -3.07
N ARG A 13 22.93 23.21 -4.29
CA ARG A 13 23.28 22.00 -5.02
C ARG A 13 24.26 21.14 -4.22
N LYS A 14 25.36 21.74 -3.75
CA LYS A 14 26.35 21.05 -2.90
C LYS A 14 25.73 20.50 -1.62
N PHE A 15 24.79 21.23 -1.02
CA PHE A 15 24.05 20.79 0.16
C PHE A 15 23.21 19.54 -0.11
N PHE A 16 22.44 19.52 -1.20
CA PHE A 16 21.64 18.34 -1.58
C PHE A 16 22.51 17.18 -2.06
N GLU A 17 23.59 17.45 -2.80
CA GLU A 17 24.56 16.42 -3.21
C GLU A 17 25.20 15.74 -2.00
N ALA A 18 25.59 16.50 -0.98
CA ALA A 18 26.15 15.96 0.27
C ALA A 18 25.14 15.13 1.09
N LYS A 19 23.84 15.31 0.85
CA LYS A 19 22.76 14.60 1.54
C LYS A 19 22.06 13.54 0.69
N ARG A 20 22.48 13.34 -0.56
CA ARG A 20 21.79 12.49 -1.54
C ARG A 20 21.45 11.11 -0.99
N ASP A 21 22.36 10.50 -0.25
CA ASP A 21 22.21 9.14 0.28
C ASP A 21 21.18 9.03 1.43
N ASN A 22 20.75 10.16 2.00
CA ASN A 22 19.77 10.20 3.10
C ASN A 22 18.42 10.78 2.67
N LEU A 23 18.32 11.32 1.45
CA LEU A 23 17.07 11.89 0.94
C LEU A 23 16.24 10.80 0.29
N TYR A 24 14.95 10.80 0.56
CA TYR A 24 14.02 9.84 -0.02
C TYR A 24 12.76 10.50 -0.55
N GLN A 25 12.06 9.78 -1.42
CA GLN A 25 10.78 10.20 -2.00
C GLN A 25 9.72 9.15 -1.68
N ILE A 26 8.52 9.62 -1.32
CA ILE A 26 7.36 8.76 -1.13
C ILE A 26 6.45 8.93 -2.34
N GLU A 27 5.96 7.80 -2.86
CA GLU A 27 4.96 7.76 -3.91
C GLU A 27 3.83 6.82 -3.51
N ILE A 28 2.60 7.20 -3.81
CA ILE A 28 1.40 6.46 -3.41
C ILE A 28 0.65 6.05 -4.66
N PHE A 29 0.32 4.76 -4.74
CA PHE A 29 -0.40 4.18 -5.85
C PHE A 29 -1.69 3.54 -5.34
N TYR A 30 -2.79 3.87 -5.99
CA TYR A 30 -4.07 3.19 -5.79
C TYR A 30 -4.31 2.22 -6.93
N CYS A 31 -4.44 0.94 -6.60
CA CYS A 31 -4.81 -0.09 -7.56
C CYS A 31 -6.26 -0.53 -7.33
N VAL A 32 -7.15 -0.19 -8.26
CA VAL A 32 -8.52 -0.69 -8.25
C VAL A 32 -8.54 -2.02 -8.98
N LEU A 33 -8.80 -3.10 -8.26
CA LEU A 33 -8.94 -4.44 -8.81
C LEU A 33 -10.41 -4.78 -8.99
N LEU A 34 -10.77 -5.24 -10.18
CA LEU A 34 -12.08 -5.79 -10.45
C LEU A 34 -11.97 -7.30 -10.60
N GLU A 35 -12.64 -8.03 -9.71
CA GLU A 35 -12.70 -9.48 -9.81
C GLU A 35 -13.61 -9.86 -10.99
N GLY A 36 -13.00 -10.18 -12.14
CA GLY A 36 -13.73 -10.55 -13.35
C GLY A 36 -14.47 -11.88 -13.18
N ALA A 37 -15.53 -12.10 -13.97
CA ALA A 37 -16.30 -13.35 -13.95
C ALA A 37 -15.45 -14.63 -14.18
N ARG A 38 -14.27 -14.44 -14.78
CA ARG A 38 -13.24 -15.46 -15.04
C ARG A 38 -12.61 -16.06 -13.77
N SER A 39 -12.57 -15.36 -12.62
CA SER A 39 -12.04 -15.95 -11.37
C SER A 39 -12.94 -17.07 -10.85
N LYS A 40 -14.26 -16.95 -11.09
CA LYS A 40 -15.29 -17.89 -10.64
C LYS A 40 -15.53 -19.04 -11.62
N THR A 41 -15.08 -18.92 -12.86
CA THR A 41 -15.28 -19.93 -13.91
C THR A 41 -13.94 -20.43 -14.44
N GLY A 42 -13.49 -21.56 -13.90
CA GLY A 42 -12.49 -22.43 -14.54
C GLY A 42 -11.02 -22.18 -14.19
N VAL A 43 -10.57 -20.92 -14.08
CA VAL A 43 -9.12 -20.64 -13.91
C VAL A 43 -8.61 -21.01 -12.52
N GLY A 44 -9.37 -20.75 -11.45
CA GLY A 44 -8.99 -21.15 -10.09
C GLY A 44 -8.89 -22.67 -9.91
N THR A 45 -9.82 -23.42 -10.51
CA THR A 45 -9.78 -24.90 -10.53
C THR A 45 -8.66 -25.44 -11.41
N ALA A 46 -8.34 -24.78 -12.54
CA ALA A 46 -7.23 -25.16 -13.41
C ALA A 46 -5.87 -24.85 -12.78
N LEU A 47 -5.70 -23.71 -12.09
CA LEU A 47 -4.51 -23.35 -11.32
C LEU A 47 -4.30 -24.29 -10.13
N ALA A 48 -5.37 -24.63 -9.40
CA ALA A 48 -5.30 -25.63 -8.33
C ALA A 48 -4.93 -27.03 -8.85
N ARG A 49 -5.35 -27.37 -10.08
CA ARG A 49 -4.95 -28.60 -10.78
C ARG A 49 -3.54 -28.53 -11.35
N LEU A 50 -3.02 -27.36 -11.69
CA LEU A 50 -1.67 -27.20 -12.25
C LEU A 50 -0.58 -27.69 -11.29
N ILE A 51 -0.84 -27.66 -9.98
CA ILE A 51 0.01 -28.22 -8.93
C ILE A 51 0.04 -29.76 -8.97
N ARG A 52 -1.03 -30.40 -9.43
CA ARG A 52 -1.21 -31.87 -9.42
C ARG A 52 -1.07 -32.52 -10.80
N ASP A 53 -1.43 -31.82 -11.87
CA ASP A 53 -1.42 -32.26 -13.27
C ASP A 53 -1.23 -31.04 -14.21
N PRO A 54 0.03 -30.65 -14.46
CA PRO A 54 0.35 -29.48 -15.28
C PRO A 54 0.01 -29.66 -16.77
N GLU A 55 0.17 -30.87 -17.33
CA GLU A 55 -0.11 -31.11 -18.76
C GLU A 55 -1.62 -31.11 -19.06
N GLY A 56 -2.41 -31.74 -18.19
CA GLY A 56 -3.88 -31.75 -18.32
C GLY A 56 -4.49 -30.36 -18.17
N ALA A 57 -4.03 -29.58 -17.18
CA ALA A 57 -4.51 -28.22 -16.95
C ALA A 57 -4.20 -27.28 -18.13
N ILE A 58 -3.00 -27.37 -18.70
CA ILE A 58 -2.59 -26.56 -19.88
C ILE A 58 -3.40 -26.96 -21.12
N THR A 59 -3.71 -28.24 -21.29
CA THR A 59 -4.49 -28.74 -22.43
C THR A 59 -5.96 -28.33 -22.33
N GLU A 60 -6.54 -28.40 -21.12
CA GLU A 60 -7.90 -27.93 -20.83
C GLU A 60 -8.01 -26.41 -21.06
N LEU A 61 -7.05 -25.63 -20.56
CA LEU A 61 -6.91 -24.19 -20.85
C LEU A 61 -6.77 -23.94 -22.36
N LYS A 62 -5.91 -24.66 -23.08
CA LYS A 62 -5.76 -24.45 -24.53
C LYS A 62 -7.08 -24.73 -25.29
N SER A 63 -7.76 -25.83 -24.96
CA SER A 63 -9.01 -26.24 -25.62
C SER A 63 -10.16 -25.23 -25.41
N GLN A 64 -10.27 -24.67 -24.20
CA GLN A 64 -11.29 -23.66 -23.87
C GLN A 64 -11.05 -22.35 -24.63
N PHE A 65 -9.81 -22.02 -24.96
CA PHE A 65 -9.43 -20.77 -25.63
C PHE A 65 -9.37 -20.89 -27.16
N THR A 66 -9.43 -22.10 -27.73
CA THR A 66 -9.40 -22.29 -29.20
C THR A 66 -10.72 -22.05 -29.91
N ASN A 67 -11.86 -22.14 -29.22
CA ASN A 67 -13.17 -22.04 -29.88
C ASN A 67 -13.47 -20.57 -30.27
N ALA A 68 -13.72 -20.29 -31.55
CA ALA A 68 -13.83 -18.92 -32.07
C ALA A 68 -14.98 -18.12 -31.42
N SER A 69 -16.13 -18.76 -31.16
CA SER A 69 -17.26 -18.17 -30.44
C SER A 69 -16.91 -17.84 -28.99
N MET A 70 -16.06 -18.66 -28.35
CA MET A 70 -15.56 -18.41 -27.00
C MET A 70 -14.57 -17.25 -26.98
N LYS A 71 -13.69 -17.11 -27.99
CA LYS A 71 -12.81 -15.93 -28.13
C LYS A 71 -13.62 -14.64 -28.26
N THR A 72 -14.69 -14.65 -29.04
CA THR A 72 -15.59 -13.49 -29.19
C THR A 72 -16.31 -13.16 -27.88
N LEU A 73 -16.88 -14.16 -27.21
CA LEU A 73 -17.53 -13.97 -25.90
C LEU A 73 -16.55 -13.48 -24.82
N LEU A 74 -15.36 -14.06 -24.76
CA LEU A 74 -14.28 -13.64 -23.85
C LEU A 74 -13.89 -12.19 -24.11
N ARG A 75 -13.74 -11.80 -25.37
CA ARG A 75 -13.44 -10.41 -25.74
C ARG A 75 -14.55 -9.47 -25.30
N THR A 76 -15.82 -9.82 -25.55
CA THR A 76 -16.96 -9.00 -25.12
C THR A 76 -17.03 -8.86 -23.59
N HIS A 77 -16.77 -9.94 -22.84
CA HIS A 77 -16.70 -9.88 -21.38
C HIS A 77 -15.53 -9.02 -20.89
N ILE A 78 -14.34 -9.16 -21.48
CA ILE A 78 -13.18 -8.33 -21.13
C ILE A 78 -13.46 -6.85 -21.43
N GLU A 79 -14.05 -6.52 -22.59
CA GLU A 79 -14.42 -5.15 -22.93
C GLU A 79 -15.49 -4.58 -21.99
N HIS A 80 -16.44 -5.40 -21.55
CA HIS A 80 -17.41 -5.01 -20.54
C HIS A 80 -16.75 -4.76 -19.17
N ASP A 81 -15.92 -5.68 -18.69
CA ASP A 81 -15.24 -5.57 -17.41
C ASP A 81 -14.24 -4.40 -17.40
N LEU A 82 -13.58 -4.13 -18.53
CA LEU A 82 -12.72 -2.96 -18.70
C LEU A 82 -13.50 -1.65 -18.61
N ARG A 83 -14.67 -1.55 -19.26
CA ARG A 83 -15.54 -0.37 -19.13
C ARG A 83 -16.01 -0.16 -17.70
N ARG A 84 -16.35 -1.25 -17.01
CA ARG A 84 -16.75 -1.19 -15.61
C ARG A 84 -15.60 -0.74 -14.71
N LEU A 85 -14.40 -1.27 -14.93
CA LEU A 85 -13.19 -0.86 -14.21
C LEU A 85 -12.90 0.63 -14.43
N ASP A 86 -12.94 1.10 -15.69
CA ASP A 86 -12.74 2.52 -16.02
C ASP A 86 -13.76 3.41 -15.29
N GLN A 87 -15.05 3.04 -15.30
CA GLN A 87 -16.08 3.76 -14.55
C GLN A 87 -15.78 3.83 -13.05
N HIS A 88 -15.33 2.74 -12.43
CA HIS A 88 -14.96 2.71 -11.01
C HIS A 88 -13.74 3.58 -10.71
N VAL A 89 -12.70 3.53 -11.55
CA VAL A 89 -11.50 4.36 -11.39
C VAL A 89 -11.85 5.84 -11.53
N GLN A 90 -12.64 6.21 -12.54
CA GLN A 90 -13.09 7.59 -12.75
C GLN A 90 -13.98 8.09 -11.59
N ALA A 91 -14.86 7.24 -11.06
CA ALA A 91 -15.67 7.58 -9.90
C ALA A 91 -14.81 7.79 -8.65
N PHE A 92 -13.85 6.90 -8.40
CA PHE A 92 -12.90 7.01 -7.30
C PHE A 92 -12.07 8.29 -7.38
N ALA A 93 -11.49 8.58 -8.55
CA ALA A 93 -10.71 9.79 -8.78
C ALA A 93 -11.53 11.07 -8.54
N ARG A 94 -12.77 11.12 -9.05
CA ARG A 94 -13.67 12.27 -8.83
C ARG A 94 -14.08 12.46 -7.38
N GLN A 95 -14.32 11.38 -6.65
CA GLN A 95 -14.74 11.45 -5.23
C GLN A 95 -13.62 11.97 -4.32
N LEU A 96 -12.37 11.70 -4.69
CA LEU A 96 -11.20 12.11 -3.91
C LEU A 96 -10.54 13.38 -4.44
N GLY A 97 -10.91 13.86 -5.65
CA GLY A 97 -10.31 15.01 -6.31
C GLY A 97 -10.42 16.33 -5.53
N ASP A 98 -11.39 16.45 -4.62
CA ASP A 98 -11.51 17.61 -3.73
C ASP A 98 -10.49 17.59 -2.58
N PHE A 99 -9.88 16.43 -2.29
CA PHE A 99 -8.98 16.22 -1.15
C PHE A 99 -7.54 15.98 -1.58
N ILE A 100 -7.33 15.25 -2.68
CA ILE A 100 -6.03 14.87 -3.20
C ILE A 100 -6.01 14.93 -4.73
N GLU A 101 -4.86 15.27 -5.29
CA GLU A 101 -4.63 15.16 -6.72
C GLU A 101 -4.41 13.69 -7.10
N ILE A 102 -5.18 13.18 -8.06
CA ILE A 102 -5.09 11.79 -8.53
C ILE A 102 -4.76 11.78 -10.01
N GLU A 103 -3.57 11.28 -10.32
CA GLU A 103 -3.16 10.99 -11.70
C GLU A 103 -3.58 9.55 -12.09
N ILE A 104 -4.39 9.43 -13.14
CA ILE A 104 -4.70 8.12 -13.73
C ILE A 104 -3.56 7.73 -14.67
N LEU A 105 -2.75 6.77 -14.24
CA LEU A 105 -1.60 6.29 -15.01
C LEU A 105 -2.03 5.74 -16.38
N ASN A 106 -1.30 6.17 -17.42
CA ASN A 106 -1.41 5.59 -18.75
C ASN A 106 -0.78 4.17 -18.79
N ARG A 107 -0.89 3.49 -19.93
CA ARG A 107 -0.34 2.13 -20.13
C ARG A 107 1.14 2.00 -19.75
N GLN A 108 1.97 2.99 -20.06
CA GLN A 108 3.39 2.95 -19.72
C GLN A 108 3.62 3.14 -18.22
N GLY A 109 2.87 4.05 -17.59
CA GLY A 109 2.90 4.25 -16.13
C GLY A 109 2.48 2.99 -15.38
N GLN A 110 1.38 2.36 -15.79
CA GLN A 110 0.91 1.09 -15.23
C GLN A 110 1.95 -0.04 -15.37
N PHE A 111 2.60 -0.14 -16.54
CA PHE A 111 3.65 -1.11 -16.76
C PHE A 111 4.87 -0.91 -15.86
N ARG A 112 5.33 0.34 -15.72
CA ARG A 112 6.42 0.70 -14.80
C ARG A 112 6.06 0.43 -13.34
N PHE A 113 4.82 0.69 -12.94
CA PHE A 113 4.32 0.38 -11.61
C PHE A 113 4.49 -1.11 -11.29
N PHE A 114 4.02 -2.02 -12.16
CA PHE A 114 4.20 -3.46 -11.93
C PHE A 114 5.67 -3.88 -11.93
N ARG A 115 6.50 -3.31 -12.81
CA ARG A 115 7.95 -3.58 -12.79
C ARG A 115 8.60 -3.15 -11.48
N ARG A 116 8.19 -2.03 -10.89
CA ARG A 116 8.77 -1.55 -9.62
C ARG A 116 8.50 -2.47 -8.43
N LEU A 117 7.39 -3.20 -8.43
CA LEU A 117 7.09 -4.17 -7.37
C LEU A 117 8.01 -5.39 -7.42
N LEU A 118 8.55 -5.71 -8.60
CA LEU A 118 9.27 -6.96 -8.88
C LEU A 118 10.76 -6.75 -9.21
N ASN A 119 11.18 -5.50 -9.40
CA ASN A 119 12.55 -5.14 -9.75
C ASN A 119 12.94 -3.87 -9.00
N TYR A 120 14.18 -3.83 -8.50
CA TYR A 120 14.68 -2.71 -7.68
C TYR A 120 15.73 -1.85 -8.36
N ASP A 121 16.40 -2.37 -9.39
CA ASP A 121 17.31 -1.57 -10.19
C ASP A 121 16.54 -0.68 -11.18
N ASP A 122 16.83 0.63 -11.20
CA ASP A 122 16.19 1.61 -12.09
C ASP A 122 16.16 1.18 -13.56
N TRP A 123 17.25 0.58 -14.04
CA TRP A 123 17.38 0.13 -15.42
C TRP A 123 16.50 -1.10 -15.74
N ARG A 124 16.15 -1.93 -14.75
CA ARG A 124 15.21 -3.05 -14.89
C ARG A 124 13.76 -2.59 -14.83
N ILE A 125 13.48 -1.55 -14.04
CA ILE A 125 12.17 -0.90 -13.95
C ILE A 125 11.86 -0.12 -15.24
N ALA A 126 12.88 0.54 -15.80
CA ALA A 126 12.76 1.28 -17.05
C ALA A 126 12.31 0.38 -18.21
N GLY A 127 11.61 0.97 -19.18
CA GLY A 127 11.17 0.27 -20.39
C GLY A 127 9.77 0.66 -20.85
N ARG A 128 9.29 -0.08 -21.85
CA ARG A 128 7.96 0.03 -22.45
C ARG A 128 7.39 -1.38 -22.68
N PRO A 129 6.07 -1.56 -22.59
CA PRO A 129 5.45 -2.82 -22.94
C PRO A 129 5.70 -3.14 -24.42
N GLN A 130 6.15 -4.38 -24.69
CA GLN A 130 6.37 -4.89 -26.05
C GLN A 130 5.08 -5.38 -26.70
N SER A 131 4.13 -5.85 -25.88
CA SER A 131 2.82 -6.31 -26.34
C SER A 131 1.72 -6.05 -25.31
N GLU A 132 0.46 -6.15 -25.73
CA GLU A 132 -0.72 -6.05 -24.85
C GLU A 132 -1.05 -7.36 -24.11
N GLN A 133 -0.26 -8.41 -24.30
CA GLN A 133 -0.50 -9.74 -23.73
C GLN A 133 0.67 -10.17 -22.85
N PHE A 134 0.44 -11.14 -21.96
CA PHE A 134 1.50 -11.73 -21.12
C PHE A 134 2.25 -10.67 -20.30
N LEU A 135 1.49 -9.85 -19.56
CA LEU A 135 2.05 -8.81 -18.71
C LEU A 135 3.05 -9.40 -17.71
N ASP A 136 2.71 -10.55 -17.12
CA ASP A 136 3.53 -11.35 -16.21
C ASP A 136 4.94 -11.64 -16.77
N TYR A 137 5.03 -12.08 -18.02
CA TYR A 137 6.32 -12.32 -18.69
C TYR A 137 7.13 -11.05 -18.91
N GLN A 138 6.46 -9.90 -19.09
CA GLN A 138 7.12 -8.62 -19.42
C GLN A 138 7.55 -7.81 -18.19
N VAL A 139 6.98 -8.06 -17.01
CA VAL A 139 7.25 -7.27 -15.79
C VAL A 139 8.36 -7.84 -14.91
N VAL A 140 8.65 -9.14 -15.00
CA VAL A 140 9.72 -9.78 -14.24
C VAL A 140 11.03 -9.71 -15.03
N ASN A 141 11.98 -8.91 -14.55
CA ASN A 141 13.32 -8.78 -15.15
C ASN A 141 14.45 -9.11 -14.16
N SER A 142 14.14 -9.45 -12.92
CA SER A 142 15.11 -9.83 -11.89
C SER A 142 14.95 -11.30 -11.55
N ASP A 143 16.08 -11.98 -11.39
CA ASP A 143 16.09 -13.33 -10.84
C ASP A 143 15.66 -13.29 -9.37
N ILE A 144 14.86 -14.26 -8.95
CA ILE A 144 14.38 -14.38 -7.58
C ILE A 144 14.88 -15.71 -7.02
N GLU A 145 15.64 -15.64 -5.93
CA GLU A 145 16.10 -16.80 -5.18
C GLU A 145 15.53 -16.74 -3.77
N SER A 146 15.02 -17.89 -3.30
CA SER A 146 14.51 -18.01 -1.94
C SER A 146 15.56 -18.62 -1.04
N GLU A 147 16.17 -17.76 -0.22
CA GLU A 147 17.05 -18.20 0.87
C GLU A 147 16.22 -18.60 2.09
N ARG A 148 16.87 -19.12 3.14
CA ARG A 148 16.16 -19.61 4.33
C ARG A 148 15.36 -18.54 5.07
N ASP A 149 15.87 -17.32 5.10
CA ASP A 149 15.36 -16.24 5.95
C ASP A 149 15.18 -14.89 5.24
N HIS A 150 15.51 -14.84 3.95
CA HIS A 150 15.31 -13.68 3.09
C HIS A 150 15.08 -14.14 1.64
N LEU A 151 14.62 -13.22 0.81
CA LEU A 151 14.65 -13.39 -0.64
C LEU A 151 15.84 -12.61 -1.23
N ARG A 152 16.36 -13.09 -2.35
CA ARG A 152 17.33 -12.36 -3.17
C ARG A 152 16.66 -12.05 -4.50
N VAL A 153 16.53 -10.76 -4.83
CA VAL A 153 15.94 -10.27 -6.07
C VAL A 153 17.02 -9.48 -6.82
N GLY A 154 17.62 -10.12 -7.83
CA GLY A 154 18.87 -9.64 -8.43
C GLY A 154 19.97 -9.49 -7.38
N ASP A 155 20.51 -8.27 -7.23
CA ASP A 155 21.56 -7.94 -6.25
C ASP A 155 21.00 -7.42 -4.91
N HIS A 156 19.68 -7.48 -4.71
CA HIS A 156 19.01 -6.97 -3.51
C HIS A 156 18.58 -8.12 -2.61
N THR A 157 18.88 -7.97 -1.32
CA THR A 157 18.25 -8.72 -0.24
C THR A 157 16.85 -8.14 0.01
N VAL A 158 15.87 -8.99 0.26
CA VAL A 158 14.47 -8.61 0.47
C VAL A 158 13.92 -9.31 1.71
N ARG A 159 13.21 -8.54 2.55
CA ARG A 159 12.48 -9.04 3.72
C ARG A 159 11.03 -8.65 3.65
N VAL A 160 10.16 -9.62 3.88
CA VAL A 160 8.71 -9.44 3.82
C VAL A 160 8.15 -9.54 5.24
N LEU A 161 7.49 -8.48 5.69
CA LEU A 161 6.77 -8.43 6.95
C LEU A 161 5.27 -8.38 6.63
N THR A 162 4.47 -9.18 7.31
CA THR A 162 3.01 -9.16 7.15
C THR A 162 2.35 -8.87 8.49
N MET A 163 1.24 -8.14 8.47
CA MET A 163 0.53 -7.83 9.70
C MET A 163 -0.20 -9.09 10.20
N LYS A 164 0.10 -9.47 11.44
CA LYS A 164 -0.49 -10.63 12.10
C LYS A 164 -1.65 -10.24 13.01
N GLU A 165 -1.48 -9.16 13.77
CA GLU A 165 -2.51 -8.59 14.64
C GLU A 165 -2.66 -7.10 14.30
N ALA A 166 -3.89 -6.65 14.16
CA ALA A 166 -4.20 -5.25 13.86
C ALA A 166 -3.89 -4.36 15.06
N ILE A 167 -3.70 -3.08 14.80
CA ILE A 167 -3.59 -2.02 15.81
C ILE A 167 -4.88 -1.96 16.63
N THR A 168 -4.74 -1.91 17.96
CA THR A 168 -5.89 -1.99 18.88
C THR A 168 -6.77 -0.74 18.81
N GLU A 169 -6.16 0.45 18.80
CA GLU A 169 -6.86 1.73 18.64
C GLU A 169 -6.37 2.43 17.37
N THR A 170 -7.22 2.49 16.36
CA THR A 170 -6.90 3.20 15.12
C THR A 170 -7.21 4.68 15.26
N ARG A 171 -6.33 5.51 14.69
CA ARG A 171 -6.51 6.96 14.56
C ARG A 171 -5.98 7.41 13.21
N PRO A 172 -6.42 8.55 12.66
CA PRO A 172 -5.85 9.08 11.44
C PRO A 172 -4.34 9.19 11.54
N LEU A 173 -3.63 8.76 10.48
CA LEU A 173 -2.17 8.80 10.39
C LEU A 173 -1.43 7.91 11.41
N VAL A 174 -2.06 6.85 11.91
CA VAL A 174 -1.39 5.94 12.88
C VAL A 174 -0.11 5.31 12.31
N LEU A 175 0.00 5.16 10.98
CA LEU A 175 1.17 4.63 10.29
C LEU A 175 2.14 5.70 9.75
N ASP A 176 1.98 6.98 10.11
CA ASP A 176 2.86 8.07 9.65
C ASP A 176 4.33 7.85 10.02
N ALA A 177 4.61 7.17 11.13
CA ALA A 177 5.98 6.82 11.51
C ALA A 177 6.69 5.96 10.45
N LEU A 178 5.97 5.15 9.66
CA LEU A 178 6.56 4.36 8.58
C LEU A 178 7.13 5.26 7.48
N LEU A 179 6.44 6.36 7.17
CA LEU A 179 6.85 7.33 6.14
C LEU A 179 8.12 8.10 6.54
N LYS A 180 8.55 8.00 7.79
CA LYS A 180 9.70 8.71 8.37
C LYS A 180 10.93 7.82 8.52
N ILE A 181 10.86 6.54 8.13
CA ILE A 181 11.99 5.63 8.16
C ILE A 181 12.78 5.80 6.86
N PRO A 182 14.07 6.21 6.92
CA PRO A 182 14.91 6.40 5.74
C PRO A 182 15.37 5.03 5.22
N ALA A 183 14.49 4.36 4.48
CA ALA A 183 14.74 3.02 3.96
C ALA A 183 14.05 2.81 2.61
N ASN A 184 14.59 1.85 1.86
CA ASN A 184 13.98 1.36 0.63
C ASN A 184 12.92 0.29 0.94
N PHE A 185 11.65 0.67 0.79
CA PHE A 185 10.53 -0.22 1.01
C PHE A 185 9.28 0.19 0.23
N TYR A 186 8.33 -0.73 0.16
CA TYR A 186 6.95 -0.42 -0.17
C TYR A 186 6.00 -1.15 0.77
N VAL A 187 4.86 -0.53 1.06
CA VAL A 187 3.79 -1.10 1.87
C VAL A 187 2.58 -1.29 0.97
N VAL A 188 2.01 -2.49 1.00
CA VAL A 188 0.79 -2.83 0.29
C VAL A 188 -0.31 -3.08 1.30
N THR A 189 -1.32 -2.23 1.25
CA THR A 189 -2.59 -2.44 1.95
C THR A 189 -3.65 -2.91 0.96
N GLU A 190 -4.33 -3.98 1.30
CA GLU A 190 -5.43 -4.51 0.49
C GLU A 190 -6.71 -4.47 1.31
N TRP A 191 -7.77 -3.90 0.74
CA TRP A 191 -9.09 -3.83 1.37
C TRP A 191 -10.16 -4.37 0.43
N THR A 192 -10.84 -5.43 0.84
CA THR A 192 -11.94 -6.05 0.09
C THR A 192 -13.23 -5.98 0.91
N PRO A 193 -14.17 -5.08 0.56
CA PRO A 193 -15.41 -4.94 1.31
C PRO A 193 -16.30 -6.19 1.13
N LEU A 194 -16.87 -6.67 2.23
CA LEU A 194 -17.81 -7.79 2.21
C LEU A 194 -19.24 -7.30 1.92
N PRO A 195 -20.05 -8.11 1.22
CA PRO A 195 -21.49 -7.92 1.17
C PRO A 195 -22.10 -7.90 2.59
N ALA A 196 -23.05 -7.00 2.84
CA ALA A 196 -23.64 -6.78 4.17
C ALA A 196 -24.15 -8.07 4.84
N ASP A 197 -24.79 -8.96 4.07
CA ASP A 197 -25.28 -10.24 4.59
C ASP A 197 -24.15 -11.17 5.04
N LYS A 198 -23.04 -11.20 4.30
CA LYS A 198 -21.87 -12.00 4.64
C LYS A 198 -21.17 -11.44 5.86
N ALA A 199 -21.00 -10.12 5.93
CA ALA A 199 -20.43 -9.44 7.10
C ALA A 199 -21.21 -9.77 8.37
N ARG A 200 -22.55 -9.60 8.36
CA ARG A 200 -23.42 -9.93 9.50
C ARG A 200 -23.33 -11.40 9.89
N LYS A 201 -23.26 -12.32 8.93
CA LYS A 201 -23.11 -13.75 9.20
C LYS A 201 -21.79 -14.07 9.87
N GLU A 202 -20.68 -13.50 9.40
CA GLU A 202 -19.35 -13.77 9.96
C GLU A 202 -19.21 -13.21 11.38
N VAL A 203 -19.70 -11.99 11.64
CA VAL A 203 -19.71 -11.39 12.99
C VAL A 203 -20.56 -12.22 13.95
N ASN A 204 -21.76 -12.64 13.52
CA ASN A 204 -22.62 -13.50 14.35
C ASN A 204 -22.00 -14.88 14.61
N LYS A 205 -21.31 -15.46 13.62
CA LYS A 205 -20.60 -16.73 13.76
C LYS A 205 -19.50 -16.62 14.82
N ARG A 206 -18.68 -15.57 14.78
CA ARG A 206 -17.66 -15.30 15.80
C ARG A 206 -18.28 -15.09 17.17
N ARG A 207 -19.33 -14.28 17.26
CA ARG A 207 -20.04 -14.01 18.53
C ARG A 207 -20.60 -15.28 19.15
N ARG A 208 -21.16 -16.19 18.34
CA ARG A 208 -21.63 -17.50 18.79
C ARG A 208 -20.48 -18.37 19.29
N HIS A 209 -19.34 -18.38 18.60
CA HIS A 209 -18.16 -19.12 19.04
C HIS A 209 -17.67 -18.64 20.41
N PHE A 210 -17.53 -17.33 20.62
CA PHE A 210 -17.13 -16.77 21.92
C PHE A 210 -18.17 -17.07 23.01
N ASN A 211 -19.46 -16.93 22.72
CA ASN A 211 -20.53 -17.31 23.66
C ASN A 211 -20.48 -18.79 24.04
N MET A 212 -20.29 -19.70 23.08
CA MET A 212 -20.16 -21.14 23.35
C MET A 212 -18.89 -21.46 24.15
N SER A 213 -17.79 -20.77 23.86
CA SER A 213 -16.53 -20.93 24.60
C SER A 213 -16.61 -20.39 26.04
N LYS A 214 -17.47 -19.38 26.28
CA LYS A 214 -17.79 -18.86 27.60
C LYS A 214 -18.64 -19.85 28.41
N THR A 215 -19.60 -20.52 27.77
CA THR A 215 -20.51 -21.47 28.45
C THR A 215 -19.93 -22.89 28.58
N GLY A 216 -18.99 -23.29 27.72
CA GLY A 216 -18.38 -24.63 27.72
C GLY A 216 -17.61 -24.96 28.99
N PHE A 217 -16.95 -23.98 29.61
CA PHE A 217 -16.28 -24.16 30.90
C PHE A 217 -17.27 -24.34 32.07
N VAL A 218 -18.41 -23.64 32.01
CA VAL A 218 -19.46 -23.68 33.04
C VAL A 218 -20.25 -24.99 32.99
N SER A 219 -20.48 -25.52 31.79
CA SER A 219 -21.21 -26.77 31.57
C SER A 219 -20.47 -28.03 32.02
N GLN A 220 -19.13 -28.00 32.13
CA GLN A 220 -18.33 -29.18 32.46
C GLN A 220 -18.09 -29.35 33.98
N MET A 221 -18.40 -28.34 34.78
CA MET A 221 -18.31 -28.36 36.25
C MET A 221 -19.66 -28.56 36.96
N GLY A 222 -20.75 -28.75 36.22
CA GLY A 222 -22.11 -28.80 36.78
C GLY A 222 -22.83 -30.13 36.55
N ASN A 223 -22.35 -31.23 37.15
CA ASN A 223 -23.14 -32.47 37.31
C ASN A 223 -23.51 -32.76 38.77
N ASP A 224 -23.30 -31.82 39.70
CA ASP A 224 -23.73 -31.97 41.10
C ASP A 224 -24.55 -30.73 41.54
N PRO A 225 -25.90 -30.81 41.58
CA PRO A 225 -26.77 -29.70 41.91
C PRO A 225 -26.65 -29.21 43.37
N THR A 226 -25.82 -29.85 44.20
CA THR A 226 -25.63 -29.49 45.63
C THR A 226 -24.39 -28.62 45.90
N LYS A 227 -23.51 -28.39 44.91
CA LYS A 227 -22.24 -27.63 45.07
C LYS A 227 -22.07 -26.43 44.13
N THR A 228 -23.13 -25.93 43.52
CA THR A 228 -23.00 -24.78 42.61
C THR A 228 -23.07 -23.47 43.40
N ASN A 229 -21.93 -22.94 43.81
CA ASN A 229 -21.84 -21.56 44.32
C ASN A 229 -22.00 -20.59 43.13
N PRO A 230 -23.00 -19.68 43.13
CA PRO A 230 -23.21 -18.74 42.01
C PRO A 230 -22.03 -17.77 41.79
N ARG A 231 -21.08 -17.71 42.73
CA ARG A 231 -19.92 -16.81 42.71
C ARG A 231 -18.68 -17.41 42.02
N ASP A 232 -18.70 -18.70 41.68
CA ASP A 232 -17.58 -19.43 41.04
C ASP A 232 -17.73 -19.55 39.52
N VAL A 233 -18.72 -18.86 38.92
CA VAL A 233 -18.73 -18.64 37.48
C VAL A 233 -17.63 -17.61 37.19
N LEU A 234 -16.40 -18.10 37.04
CA LEU A 234 -15.28 -17.34 36.46
C LEU A 234 -15.66 -17.02 35.01
N VAL A 235 -16.48 -15.97 34.86
CA VAL A 235 -16.75 -15.34 33.59
C VAL A 235 -15.42 -14.79 33.12
N ASP A 236 -14.91 -15.36 32.05
CA ASP A 236 -13.76 -14.85 31.34
C ASP A 236 -14.10 -13.44 30.83
N GLU A 237 -13.67 -12.42 31.59
CA GLU A 237 -13.97 -11.01 31.31
C GLU A 237 -13.49 -10.59 29.91
N SER A 238 -12.40 -11.19 29.44
CA SER A 238 -11.86 -10.95 28.09
C SER A 238 -12.84 -11.38 26.99
N LYS A 239 -13.41 -12.58 27.12
CA LYS A 239 -14.43 -13.09 26.18
C LYS A 239 -15.71 -12.26 26.24
N GLN A 240 -16.06 -11.75 27.42
CA GLN A 240 -17.21 -10.87 27.56
C GLN A 240 -17.00 -9.55 26.80
N ALA A 241 -15.81 -8.94 26.93
CA ALA A 241 -15.43 -7.76 26.14
C ALA A 241 -15.46 -8.05 24.63
N ASP A 242 -14.98 -9.22 24.17
CA ASP A 242 -15.07 -9.61 22.76
C ASP A 242 -16.52 -9.72 22.26
N ILE A 243 -17.42 -10.27 23.07
CA ILE A 243 -18.84 -10.37 22.74
C ILE A 243 -19.49 -8.99 22.61
N GLU A 244 -19.10 -8.05 23.48
CA GLU A 244 -19.54 -6.65 23.45
C GLU A 244 -19.01 -5.93 22.21
N ASN A 245 -17.71 -6.04 21.93
CA ASN A 245 -17.07 -5.50 20.71
C ASN A 245 -17.73 -6.02 19.43
N LEU A 246 -18.07 -7.32 19.38
CA LEU A 246 -18.81 -7.90 18.25
C LEU A 246 -20.26 -7.38 18.18
N GLY A 247 -20.87 -7.05 19.32
CA GLY A 247 -22.14 -6.34 19.38
C GLY A 247 -22.06 -4.94 18.77
N ASP A 248 -20.98 -4.22 19.06
CA ASP A 248 -20.72 -2.87 18.54
C ASP A 248 -20.46 -2.90 17.04
N CYS A 249 -19.70 -3.89 16.58
CA CYS A 249 -19.52 -4.15 15.16
C CYS A 249 -20.87 -4.39 14.45
N LEU A 250 -21.80 -5.16 15.03
CA LEU A 250 -23.13 -5.34 14.45
C LEU A 250 -23.95 -4.05 14.42
N ARG A 251 -23.79 -3.17 15.41
CA ARG A 251 -24.42 -1.84 15.43
C ARG A 251 -23.86 -0.96 14.30
N ALA A 252 -22.54 -0.88 14.17
CA ALA A 252 -21.86 -0.15 13.10
C ALA A 252 -22.29 -0.63 11.70
N LEU A 253 -22.43 -1.95 11.51
CA LEU A 253 -22.98 -2.53 10.27
C LEU A 253 -24.48 -2.22 10.06
N GLY A 254 -25.21 -1.88 11.12
CA GLY A 254 -26.56 -1.33 11.08
C GLY A 254 -26.59 0.12 10.60
N ASP A 255 -25.60 0.90 11.02
CA ASP A 255 -25.47 2.33 10.73
C ASP A 255 -24.86 2.64 9.34
N GLY A 256 -24.61 1.60 8.53
CA GLY A 256 -24.13 1.73 7.16
C GLY A 256 -22.61 1.59 6.99
N GLN A 257 -21.86 1.26 8.05
CA GLN A 257 -20.45 0.87 7.91
C GLN A 257 -20.32 -0.48 7.20
N SER A 258 -19.14 -0.73 6.65
CA SER A 258 -18.84 -1.99 5.96
C SER A 258 -17.69 -2.72 6.64
N LEU A 259 -17.83 -4.04 6.76
CA LEU A 259 -16.76 -4.94 7.16
C LEU A 259 -16.06 -5.44 5.90
N GLY A 260 -14.74 -5.58 5.94
CA GLY A 260 -13.94 -6.05 4.81
C GLY A 260 -12.77 -6.89 5.27
N ASP A 261 -12.26 -7.68 4.34
CA ASP A 261 -10.96 -8.33 4.50
C ASP A 261 -9.87 -7.27 4.28
N PHE A 262 -8.97 -7.16 5.25
CA PHE A 262 -7.83 -6.27 5.24
C PHE A 262 -6.54 -7.07 5.32
N SER A 263 -5.53 -6.69 4.54
CA SER A 263 -4.18 -7.16 4.72
C SER A 263 -3.18 -6.02 4.59
N LEU A 264 -2.04 -6.17 5.25
CA LEU A 264 -0.92 -5.25 5.16
C LEU A 264 0.36 -6.06 5.02
N THR A 265 1.10 -5.80 3.94
CA THR A 265 2.39 -6.41 3.65
C THR A 265 3.43 -5.31 3.44
N ILE A 266 4.56 -5.42 4.12
CA ILE A 266 5.71 -4.52 3.98
C ILE A 266 6.83 -5.30 3.33
N VAL A 267 7.39 -4.76 2.25
CA VAL A 267 8.55 -5.32 1.59
C VAL A 267 9.71 -4.36 1.74
N LEU A 268 10.70 -4.77 2.51
CA LEU A 268 11.96 -4.05 2.71
C LEU A 268 12.99 -4.63 1.74
N TYR A 269 13.75 -3.79 1.06
CA TYR A 269 14.78 -4.24 0.13
C TYR A 269 16.03 -3.36 0.20
N GLY A 270 17.18 -3.95 -0.06
CA GLY A 270 18.47 -3.27 0.05
C GLY A 270 19.63 -4.21 -0.26
N ARG A 271 20.87 -3.71 -0.19
CA ARG A 271 22.06 -4.51 -0.50
C ARG A 271 22.68 -5.20 0.72
N SER A 272 22.38 -4.69 1.92
CA SER A 272 22.91 -5.20 3.18
C SER A 272 21.83 -5.93 3.97
N ARG A 273 22.03 -7.24 4.19
CA ARG A 273 21.13 -8.03 5.04
C ARG A 273 21.09 -7.53 6.48
N THR A 274 22.25 -7.18 7.05
CA THR A 274 22.35 -6.69 8.43
C THR A 274 21.55 -5.41 8.64
N GLU A 275 21.56 -4.53 7.64
CA GLU A 275 20.78 -3.29 7.66
C GLU A 275 19.28 -3.59 7.58
N LEU A 276 18.87 -4.52 6.71
CA LEU A 276 17.46 -4.93 6.61
C LEU A 276 16.94 -5.60 7.87
N ASP A 277 17.77 -6.33 8.61
CA ASP A 277 17.40 -6.90 9.91
C ASP A 277 17.11 -5.79 10.94
N GLN A 278 17.96 -4.75 10.98
CA GLN A 278 17.77 -3.59 11.84
C GLN A 278 16.51 -2.80 11.44
N LEU A 279 16.30 -2.58 10.15
CA LEU A 279 15.09 -1.96 9.62
C LEU A 279 13.85 -2.80 9.98
N GLY A 280 13.89 -4.11 9.78
CA GLY A 280 12.79 -5.00 10.16
C GLY A 280 12.39 -4.86 11.63
N ALA A 281 13.36 -4.71 12.53
CA ALA A 281 13.10 -4.43 13.94
C ALA A 281 12.47 -3.04 14.17
N GLN A 282 12.92 -2.01 13.46
CA GLN A 282 12.32 -0.67 13.52
C GLN A 282 10.86 -0.67 13.06
N PHE A 283 10.57 -1.29 11.92
CA PHE A 283 9.21 -1.46 11.41
C PHE A 283 8.33 -2.23 12.39
N THR A 284 8.84 -3.31 12.98
CA THR A 284 8.14 -4.06 14.02
C THR A 284 7.84 -3.18 15.24
N GLY A 285 8.80 -2.36 15.66
CA GLY A 285 8.64 -1.41 16.78
C GLY A 285 7.53 -0.38 16.55
N VAL A 286 7.35 0.12 15.32
CA VAL A 286 6.23 1.02 14.98
C VAL A 286 4.88 0.38 15.26
N PHE A 287 4.71 -0.89 14.89
CA PHE A 287 3.46 -1.61 15.14
C PHE A 287 3.30 -1.99 16.60
N THR A 288 4.37 -2.43 17.28
CA THR A 288 4.33 -2.75 18.71
C THR A 288 3.95 -1.53 19.56
N ASN A 289 4.41 -0.33 19.21
CA ASN A 289 4.02 0.90 19.89
C ASN A 289 2.54 1.27 19.72
N ALA A 290 1.87 0.69 18.72
CA ALA A 290 0.45 0.86 18.44
C ALA A 290 -0.36 -0.39 18.83
N ASP A 291 0.19 -1.26 19.70
CA ASP A 291 -0.42 -2.52 20.12
C ASP A 291 -0.84 -3.42 18.93
N GLY A 292 -0.08 -3.35 17.84
CA GLY A 292 -0.18 -4.21 16.66
C GLY A 292 1.04 -5.11 16.54
N ASN A 293 0.98 -6.08 15.62
CA ASN A 293 2.03 -7.08 15.47
C ASN A 293 2.36 -7.36 14.01
N LEU A 294 3.64 -7.21 13.65
CA LEU A 294 4.19 -7.65 12.37
C LEU A 294 4.87 -9.01 12.53
N PHE A 295 4.69 -9.86 11.53
CA PHE A 295 5.35 -11.14 11.42
C PHE A 295 6.34 -11.12 10.26
N ALA A 296 7.61 -11.39 10.56
CA ALA A 296 8.63 -11.56 9.54
C ALA A 296 8.47 -12.92 8.84
N GLU A 297 8.07 -12.89 7.58
CA GLU A 297 7.85 -14.11 6.81
C GLU A 297 9.19 -14.77 6.45
N THR A 298 9.23 -16.10 6.61
CA THR A 298 10.40 -16.94 6.28
C THR A 298 9.99 -17.98 5.25
N TYR A 299 9.43 -19.12 5.68
CA TYR A 299 8.95 -20.16 4.75
C TYR A 299 7.89 -19.68 3.75
N ASN A 300 7.07 -18.71 4.15
CA ASN A 300 6.02 -18.14 3.29
C ASN A 300 6.45 -16.82 2.62
N GLN A 301 7.73 -16.43 2.72
CA GLN A 301 8.22 -15.14 2.20
C GLN A 301 7.97 -14.97 0.70
N LEU A 302 8.11 -16.04 -0.10
CA LEU A 302 7.93 -15.96 -1.54
C LEU A 302 6.46 -15.72 -1.92
N ASN A 303 5.53 -16.41 -1.24
CA ASN A 303 4.10 -16.20 -1.45
C ASN A 303 3.68 -14.81 -0.97
N ALA A 304 4.16 -14.38 0.20
CA ALA A 304 3.87 -13.05 0.74
C ALA A 304 4.43 -11.94 -0.17
N TYR A 305 5.62 -12.15 -0.75
CA TYR A 305 6.20 -11.25 -1.74
C TYR A 305 5.32 -11.13 -2.98
N PHE A 306 4.90 -12.26 -3.57
CA PHE A 306 4.04 -12.23 -4.75
C PHE A 306 2.62 -11.77 -4.46
N ALA A 307 2.10 -11.96 -3.24
CA ALA A 307 0.82 -11.43 -2.80
C ALA A 307 0.79 -9.90 -2.77
N ALA A 308 1.95 -9.25 -2.62
CA ALA A 308 2.07 -7.79 -2.71
C ALA A 308 1.81 -7.26 -4.15
N VAL A 309 1.87 -8.12 -5.18
CA VAL A 309 1.51 -7.74 -6.55
C VAL A 309 -0.02 -7.73 -6.70
N PRO A 310 -0.62 -6.61 -7.13
CA PRO A 310 -2.07 -6.53 -7.29
C PRO A 310 -2.62 -7.64 -8.21
N GLY A 311 -3.64 -8.36 -7.71
CA GLY A 311 -4.26 -9.48 -8.40
C GLY A 311 -3.82 -10.87 -7.90
N ASN A 312 -2.75 -10.96 -7.11
CA ASN A 312 -2.26 -12.22 -6.53
C ASN A 312 -2.80 -12.50 -5.11
N TYR A 313 -3.99 -11.98 -4.79
CA TYR A 313 -4.62 -12.10 -3.47
C TYR A 313 -4.78 -13.55 -2.99
N ALA A 314 -4.85 -14.53 -3.90
CA ALA A 314 -4.92 -15.95 -3.55
C ALA A 314 -3.67 -16.49 -2.81
N LEU A 315 -2.52 -15.81 -2.94
CA LEU A 315 -1.28 -16.15 -2.23
C LEU A 315 -1.21 -15.50 -0.84
N ASN A 316 -2.12 -14.58 -0.54
CA ASN A 316 -2.16 -13.87 0.71
C ASN A 316 -2.75 -14.76 1.81
N LEU A 317 -1.94 -15.09 2.82
CA LEU A 317 -2.35 -15.94 3.93
C LEU A 317 -2.80 -15.17 5.17
N ARG A 318 -2.54 -13.85 5.24
CA ARG A 318 -2.83 -13.05 6.43
C ARG A 318 -3.84 -11.96 6.11
N GLN A 319 -5.10 -12.30 6.34
CA GLN A 319 -6.22 -11.38 6.24
C GLN A 319 -6.90 -11.24 7.59
N LEU A 320 -7.24 -10.00 7.93
CA LEU A 320 -7.98 -9.63 9.13
C LEU A 320 -9.30 -8.98 8.72
N TYR A 321 -10.32 -9.10 9.56
CA TYR A 321 -11.55 -8.35 9.35
C TYR A 321 -11.45 -7.02 10.05
N LEU A 322 -11.57 -5.93 9.29
CA LEU A 322 -11.66 -4.57 9.83
C LEU A 322 -12.96 -3.92 9.37
N LEU A 323 -13.38 -2.84 10.05
CA LEU A 323 -14.38 -1.92 9.54
C LEU A 323 -13.71 -0.92 8.58
N ASN A 324 -14.48 -0.38 7.64
CA ASN A 324 -13.98 0.61 6.69
C ASN A 324 -13.43 1.88 7.36
N THR A 325 -13.95 2.25 8.53
CA THR A 325 -13.45 3.36 9.34
C THR A 325 -12.04 3.07 9.90
N ASN A 326 -11.82 1.86 10.43
CA ASN A 326 -10.48 1.45 10.88
C ASN A 326 -9.49 1.38 9.71
N TYR A 327 -9.95 0.93 8.53
CA TYR A 327 -9.11 0.98 7.33
C TYR A 327 -8.77 2.41 6.92
N ALA A 328 -9.71 3.35 7.00
CA ALA A 328 -9.45 4.76 6.69
C ALA A 328 -8.33 5.34 7.56
N ASP A 329 -8.31 5.01 8.86
CA ASP A 329 -7.25 5.40 9.79
C ASP A 329 -5.88 4.80 9.46
N LEU A 330 -5.86 3.56 8.97
CA LEU A 330 -4.66 2.83 8.54
C LEU A 330 -4.22 3.17 7.12
N SER A 331 -5.02 3.93 6.37
CA SER A 331 -4.75 4.23 4.97
C SER A 331 -3.64 5.27 4.82
N PHE A 332 -2.88 5.18 3.71
CA PHE A 332 -1.87 6.18 3.35
C PHE A 332 -2.47 7.34 2.55
N LEU A 333 -3.75 7.70 2.77
CA LEU A 333 -4.39 8.80 2.02
C LEU A 333 -3.66 10.14 2.19
N PHE A 334 -3.06 10.34 3.36
CA PHE A 334 -2.27 11.53 3.67
C PHE A 334 -0.82 11.13 3.84
N THR A 335 0.07 11.87 3.19
CA THR A 335 1.51 11.63 3.18
C THR A 335 2.29 12.94 3.28
N ILE A 336 3.62 12.84 3.36
CA ILE A 336 4.51 13.99 3.35
C ILE A 336 4.39 14.68 1.98
N LEU A 337 3.94 15.94 2.00
CA LEU A 337 3.78 16.74 0.80
C LEU A 337 5.16 17.00 0.17
N ALA A 338 5.37 16.54 -1.05
CA ALA A 338 6.61 16.77 -1.81
C ALA A 338 6.58 18.09 -2.61
N GLY A 339 5.41 18.71 -2.76
CA GLY A 339 5.22 19.83 -3.68
C GLY A 339 5.32 19.39 -5.15
N GLU A 340 5.37 20.36 -6.06
CA GLU A 340 5.30 20.12 -7.50
C GLU A 340 6.65 20.44 -8.16
N LYS A 341 7.16 19.52 -8.98
CA LYS A 341 8.44 19.73 -9.69
C LYS A 341 8.33 20.77 -10.81
N THR A 342 7.13 20.98 -11.34
CA THR A 342 6.84 21.92 -12.41
C THR A 342 5.77 22.89 -11.95
N ASN A 343 5.90 24.15 -12.33
CA ASN A 343 4.89 25.17 -12.13
C ASN A 343 3.97 25.21 -13.37
N ASP A 344 2.73 24.77 -13.24
CA ASP A 344 1.81 24.65 -14.37
C ASP A 344 1.47 26.00 -15.03
N HIS A 345 1.41 27.09 -14.26
CA HIS A 345 1.12 28.42 -14.79
C HIS A 345 2.29 29.01 -15.58
N LEU A 346 3.51 28.87 -15.07
CA LEU A 346 4.71 29.42 -15.72
C LEU A 346 5.30 28.47 -16.78
N GLY A 347 4.96 27.19 -16.73
CA GLY A 347 5.56 26.15 -17.57
C GLY A 347 7.05 25.93 -17.29
N THR A 348 7.51 26.32 -16.10
CA THR A 348 8.92 26.22 -15.66
C THR A 348 9.07 25.25 -14.50
N GLU A 349 10.31 24.88 -14.16
CA GLU A 349 10.60 24.13 -12.94
C GLU A 349 10.17 24.92 -11.67
N TYR A 350 10.10 24.19 -10.56
CA TYR A 350 9.81 24.70 -9.23
C TYR A 350 10.66 25.92 -8.85
N LEU A 351 10.12 26.77 -7.95
CA LEU A 351 10.83 27.98 -7.53
C LEU A 351 12.07 27.67 -6.68
N ALA A 352 11.93 26.76 -5.72
CA ALA A 352 13.02 26.33 -4.85
C ALA A 352 12.83 24.89 -4.36
N ALA A 353 13.93 24.15 -4.27
CA ALA A 353 13.97 22.87 -3.57
C ALA A 353 14.37 23.09 -2.10
N LEU A 354 13.50 22.70 -1.19
CA LEU A 354 13.67 22.73 0.25
C LEU A 354 13.82 21.31 0.80
N GLU A 355 14.47 21.16 1.95
CA GLU A 355 14.49 19.88 2.68
C GLU A 355 13.44 19.99 3.79
N THR A 356 12.61 18.96 3.93
CA THR A 356 11.66 18.85 5.04
C THR A 356 12.35 18.27 6.28
N ASP A 357 11.71 18.40 7.44
CA ASP A 357 12.18 17.75 8.68
C ASP A 357 12.24 16.21 8.57
N ASN A 358 11.60 15.64 7.55
CA ASN A 358 11.58 14.21 7.28
C ASN A 358 12.62 13.79 6.25
N SER A 359 13.63 14.62 5.94
CA SER A 359 14.65 14.30 4.91
C SER A 359 14.04 14.01 3.52
N THR A 360 12.88 14.60 3.21
CA THR A 360 12.31 14.57 1.86
C THR A 360 12.53 15.92 1.18
N PRO A 361 12.77 15.95 -0.14
CA PRO A 361 12.77 17.19 -0.88
C PRO A 361 11.33 17.75 -0.99
N TYR A 362 11.19 19.06 -0.80
CA TYR A 362 9.96 19.82 -1.03
C TYR A 362 10.18 20.84 -2.16
N PHE A 363 9.42 20.69 -3.23
CA PHE A 363 9.46 21.57 -4.39
C PHE A 363 8.45 22.70 -4.22
N LEU A 364 8.95 23.87 -3.83
CA LEU A 364 8.12 25.04 -3.56
C LEU A 364 7.67 25.69 -4.87
N ASN A 365 6.36 25.79 -5.05
CA ASN A 365 5.70 26.68 -6.00
C ASN A 365 4.87 27.72 -5.25
N LEU A 366 4.87 28.96 -5.73
CA LEU A 366 4.06 30.05 -5.16
C LEU A 366 2.71 30.23 -5.86
N HIS A 367 2.56 29.65 -7.06
CA HIS A 367 1.33 29.75 -7.83
C HIS A 367 0.38 28.63 -7.39
N ASN A 368 -0.89 28.98 -7.19
CA ASN A 368 -2.00 28.04 -7.14
C ASN A 368 -2.93 28.39 -8.31
N GLY A 369 -2.89 27.57 -9.36
CA GLY A 369 -3.44 27.96 -10.66
C GLY A 369 -2.77 29.24 -11.16
N GLU A 370 -3.56 30.24 -11.54
CA GLU A 370 -3.05 31.51 -12.07
C GLU A 370 -2.65 32.53 -10.98
N VAL A 371 -2.86 32.21 -9.69
CA VAL A 371 -2.73 33.18 -8.60
C VAL A 371 -1.51 32.89 -7.74
N ALA A 372 -0.66 33.89 -7.50
CA ALA A 372 0.57 33.77 -6.70
C ALA A 372 0.56 34.59 -5.39
N HIS A 373 -0.60 34.75 -4.75
CA HIS A 373 -0.70 35.50 -3.49
C HIS A 373 0.09 34.80 -2.39
N THR A 374 1.17 35.44 -1.94
CA THR A 374 2.09 34.87 -0.96
C THR A 374 2.19 35.79 0.25
N LEU A 375 1.99 35.24 1.46
CA LEU A 375 2.20 35.94 2.73
C LEU A 375 3.40 35.31 3.46
N ILE A 376 4.46 36.09 3.68
CA ILE A 376 5.66 35.64 4.40
C ILE A 376 5.73 36.37 5.73
N LEU A 377 5.57 35.63 6.84
CA LEU A 377 5.65 36.14 8.20
C LEU A 377 6.86 35.54 8.94
N GLY A 378 7.35 36.24 9.96
CA GLY A 378 8.48 35.78 10.77
C GLY A 378 9.15 36.91 11.54
N MET A 379 9.90 36.60 12.59
CA MET A 379 10.62 37.58 13.41
C MET A 379 11.86 38.14 12.69
N THR A 380 12.38 39.30 13.10
CA THR A 380 13.63 39.84 12.56
C THR A 380 14.77 38.82 12.73
N GLY A 381 15.55 38.59 11.67
CA GLY A 381 16.61 37.56 11.66
C GLY A 381 16.16 36.16 11.22
N SER A 382 14.86 35.89 11.05
CA SER A 382 14.36 34.55 10.65
C SER A 382 14.54 34.19 9.16
N GLY A 383 15.34 34.95 8.40
CA GLY A 383 15.59 34.67 6.98
C GLY A 383 14.53 35.15 5.98
N LYS A 384 13.51 35.95 6.38
CA LYS A 384 12.47 36.47 5.46
C LYS A 384 13.03 37.18 4.22
N SER A 385 14.05 38.03 4.40
CA SER A 385 14.66 38.77 3.29
C SER A 385 15.45 37.88 2.34
N PHE A 386 15.97 36.76 2.84
CA PHE A 386 16.63 35.75 2.01
C PHE A 386 15.60 35.03 1.14
N LEU A 387 14.47 34.61 1.72
CA LEU A 387 13.40 33.93 1.00
C LEU A 387 12.77 34.81 -0.09
N ARG A 388 12.60 36.12 0.15
CA ARG A 388 12.15 37.09 -0.88
C ARG A 388 13.06 37.19 -2.09
N ARG A 389 14.37 36.98 -1.94
CA ARG A 389 15.32 37.11 -3.05
C ARG A 389 15.23 35.95 -4.05
N TYR A 390 14.56 34.86 -3.68
CA TYR A 390 14.25 33.75 -4.57
C TYR A 390 12.99 33.98 -5.41
N GLU A 391 12.18 35.03 -5.19
CA GLU A 391 11.10 35.37 -6.12
C GLU A 391 11.69 35.63 -7.51
N PRO A 392 11.17 34.99 -8.58
CA PRO A 392 11.84 35.03 -9.86
C PRO A 392 11.56 36.37 -10.53
N GLN A 393 12.48 37.33 -10.39
CA GLN A 393 12.69 38.30 -11.46
C GLN A 393 13.38 37.55 -12.60
N ARG A 394 12.57 36.95 -13.49
CA ARG A 394 12.96 36.40 -14.81
C ARG A 394 14.36 35.75 -14.83
N LEU A 395 14.48 34.51 -14.38
CA LEU A 395 15.64 33.67 -14.71
C LEU A 395 15.22 32.65 -15.77
N PRO A 396 15.99 32.47 -16.86
CA PRO A 396 15.68 31.51 -17.91
C PRO A 396 15.86 30.06 -17.39
N PRO A 397 15.13 29.10 -17.98
CA PRO A 397 15.14 27.71 -17.53
C PRO A 397 16.53 27.10 -17.74
N ARG A 398 17.16 26.62 -16.66
CA ARG A 398 18.30 25.70 -16.73
C ARG A 398 17.90 24.40 -16.05
N GLN A 399 17.77 23.35 -16.87
CA GLN A 399 17.48 21.98 -16.50
C GLN A 399 18.25 21.56 -15.24
N MET A 400 17.52 21.14 -14.20
CA MET A 400 18.10 20.54 -13.01
C MET A 400 17.63 19.09 -12.90
N GLU A 401 18.28 18.18 -13.65
CA GLU A 401 18.13 16.74 -13.43
C GLU A 401 18.81 16.35 -12.10
N LEU A 402 18.05 16.40 -11.01
CA LEU A 402 18.40 15.67 -9.80
C LEU A 402 18.11 14.19 -10.05
N SER A 403 19.11 13.46 -10.53
CA SER A 403 19.09 11.99 -10.49
C SER A 403 19.19 11.54 -9.03
N LEU A 404 18.07 11.52 -8.31
CA LEU A 404 17.95 10.71 -7.11
C LEU A 404 18.05 9.25 -7.57
N SER A 405 19.22 8.64 -7.37
CA SER A 405 19.35 7.19 -7.49
C SER A 405 18.65 6.61 -6.29
N ALA A 406 17.59 5.84 -6.53
CA ALA A 406 16.88 5.08 -5.50
C ALA A 406 17.74 3.93 -4.95
#